data_AF-A0A9E4KNV8-F1
#
_entry.id   AF-A0A9E4KNV8-F1
#
_cell.length_a   1.000
_cell.length_b   1.000
_cell.length_c   1.000
_cell.angle_alpha   90.00
_cell.angle_beta   90.00
_cell.angle_gamma   90.00
#
_symmetry.space_group_name_H-M   'P 1'
#
loop_
_entity.id
_entity.type
_entity.pdbx_description
1 polymer ?
#
loop_
_entity_poly.entity_id
_entity_poly.type
_entity_poly.pdbx_seq_one_letter_code
_entity_poly.pdbx_strand_id
1 'polypeptide(L)'
;MLPEVRLVKVTRDDIKRIAEWLRDEEVNASWYGTNEQGEPLHIGYSPERITDASDSEWDQVFDDAERRIFSVVTADGQHVGEGQVVIETPLREAELFILIGRKDLWYRGFGTAGLVHLLDMAFYTHNLHRAWVDVPEYNLPAI
;
A
#
# COMPACT_ATOMS: atom_id res chain seq x y z
N MET A 1 -21.59 0.22 -7.33
CA MET A 1 -20.50 -0.42 -8.10
C MET A 1 -19.19 0.15 -7.60
N LEU A 2 -18.15 -0.67 -7.46
CA LEU A 2 -16.83 -0.21 -7.02
C LEU A 2 -16.16 0.64 -8.12
N PRO A 3 -15.32 1.62 -7.77
CA PRO A 3 -14.53 2.35 -8.75
C PRO A 3 -13.53 1.41 -9.43
N GLU A 4 -13.24 1.69 -10.70
CA GLU A 4 -12.24 0.93 -11.45
C GLU A 4 -10.82 1.43 -11.10
N VAL A 5 -9.98 0.49 -10.68
CA VAL A 5 -8.57 0.74 -10.35
C VAL A 5 -7.68 -0.32 -11.00
N ARG A 6 -6.38 -0.01 -11.08
CA ARG A 6 -5.34 -0.95 -11.51
C ARG A 6 -4.19 -0.91 -10.51
N LEU A 7 -3.59 -2.07 -10.26
CA LEU A 7 -2.32 -2.17 -9.54
C LEU A 7 -1.19 -2.17 -10.56
N VAL A 8 -0.26 -1.23 -10.43
CA VAL A 8 0.86 -1.06 -11.36
C VAL A 8 2.19 -1.00 -10.61
N LYS A 9 3.30 -1.20 -11.35
CA LYS A 9 4.65 -1.07 -10.77
C LYS A 9 4.83 0.35 -10.23
N VAL A 10 5.36 0.44 -9.02
CA VAL A 10 5.67 1.69 -8.33
C VAL A 10 6.70 2.50 -9.13
N THR A 11 6.50 3.82 -9.18
CA THR A 11 7.50 4.77 -9.68
C THR A 11 8.03 5.67 -8.56
N ARG A 12 9.19 6.30 -8.77
CA ARG A 12 9.74 7.27 -7.80
C ARG A 12 8.79 8.44 -7.52
N ASP A 13 8.01 8.87 -8.52
CA ASP A 13 7.03 9.93 -8.33
C ASP A 13 5.80 9.48 -7.53
N ASP A 14 5.44 8.20 -7.59
CA ASP A 14 4.43 7.62 -6.70
C ASP A 14 4.92 7.64 -5.25
N ILE A 15 6.17 7.27 -5.01
CA ILE A 15 6.76 7.29 -3.66
C ILE A 15 6.86 8.70 -3.09
N LYS A 16 7.22 9.70 -3.91
CA LYS A 16 7.16 11.11 -3.49
C LYS A 16 5.76 11.50 -3.02
N ARG A 17 4.71 11.07 -3.75
CA ARG A 17 3.32 11.31 -3.33
C ARG A 17 2.98 10.57 -2.04
N ILE A 18 3.46 9.34 -1.85
CA ILE A 18 3.28 8.60 -0.58
C ILE A 18 3.91 9.39 0.57
N ALA A 19 5.15 9.86 0.41
CA ALA A 19 5.83 10.70 1.40
C ALA A 19 5.03 11.97 1.71
N GLU A 20 4.52 12.66 0.69
CA GLU A 20 3.66 13.84 0.84
C GLU A 20 2.35 13.53 1.57
N TRP A 21 1.68 12.43 1.25
CA TRP A 21 0.43 12.02 1.90
C TRP A 21 0.65 11.66 3.37
N LEU A 22 1.72 10.97 3.70
CA LEU A 22 2.02 10.58 5.09
C LEU A 22 2.42 11.76 5.98
N ARG A 23 2.75 12.93 5.40
CA ARG A 23 2.93 14.17 6.17
C ARG A 23 1.59 14.80 6.60
N ASP A 24 0.47 14.40 6.00
CA ASP A 24 -0.86 14.81 6.45
C ASP A 24 -1.26 13.99 7.69
N GLU A 25 -1.58 14.68 8.78
CA GLU A 25 -1.88 14.06 10.08
C GLU A 25 -3.07 13.08 10.01
N GLU A 26 -4.08 13.37 9.19
CA GLU A 26 -5.27 12.54 9.07
C GLU A 26 -4.97 11.25 8.30
N VAL A 27 -4.20 11.34 7.21
CA VAL A 27 -3.72 10.16 6.48
C VAL A 27 -2.85 9.30 7.39
N ASN A 28 -1.91 9.92 8.10
CA ASN A 28 -0.94 9.20 8.92
C ASN A 28 -1.59 8.54 10.16
N ALA A 29 -2.60 9.18 10.75
CA ALA A 29 -3.39 8.61 11.83
C ALA A 29 -4.19 7.37 11.41
N SER A 30 -4.48 7.21 10.12
CA SER A 30 -5.10 6.01 9.54
C SER A 30 -4.08 4.98 9.01
N TRP A 31 -2.79 5.20 9.25
CA TRP A 31 -1.69 4.31 8.85
C TRP A 31 -0.87 3.87 10.07
N TYR A 32 0.41 4.24 10.17
CA TYR A 32 1.31 3.86 11.28
C TYR A 32 1.71 5.01 12.22
N GLY A 33 1.22 6.23 11.98
CA GLY A 33 1.59 7.39 12.77
C GLY A 33 3.05 7.78 12.60
N THR A 34 3.67 8.35 13.64
CA THR A 34 5.04 8.86 13.59
C THR A 34 5.95 8.16 14.59
N ASN A 35 7.26 8.18 14.32
CA ASN A 35 8.27 7.82 15.32
C ASN A 35 8.44 8.93 16.39
N GLU A 36 9.37 8.72 17.33
CA GLU A 36 9.67 9.67 18.43
C GLU A 36 10.13 11.06 17.94
N GLN A 37 10.59 11.16 16.69
CA GLN A 37 11.08 12.39 16.07
C GLN A 37 9.99 13.09 15.23
N GLY A 38 8.78 12.53 15.18
CA GLY A 38 7.67 13.06 14.38
C GLY A 38 7.75 12.69 12.90
N GLU A 39 8.62 11.76 12.51
CA GLU A 39 8.71 11.30 11.12
C GLU A 39 7.64 10.24 10.85
N PRO A 40 6.88 10.33 9.73
CA PRO A 40 5.88 9.33 9.39
C PRO A 40 6.47 7.94 9.20
N LEU A 41 5.81 6.94 9.79
CA LEU A 41 6.17 5.54 9.66
C LEU A 41 5.48 4.91 8.45
N HIS A 42 6.21 4.01 7.79
CA HIS A 42 5.70 3.23 6.68
C HIS A 42 6.27 1.81 6.75
N ILE A 43 5.47 0.83 6.33
CA ILE A 43 5.85 -0.58 6.38
C ILE A 43 6.60 -0.99 5.11
N GLY A 44 7.65 -1.78 5.29
CA GLY A 44 8.49 -2.32 4.21
C GLY A 44 9.62 -1.39 3.74
N TYR A 45 9.44 -0.07 3.80
CA TYR A 45 10.45 0.91 3.36
C TYR A 45 10.21 2.31 3.93
N SER A 46 11.18 3.22 3.77
CA SER A 46 11.03 4.65 4.11
C SER A 46 10.87 5.48 2.82
N PRO A 47 9.69 6.08 2.58
CA PRO A 47 9.43 6.88 1.37
C PRO A 47 10.43 8.03 1.17
N GLU A 48 10.76 8.74 2.24
CA GLU A 48 11.70 9.87 2.21
C GLU A 48 13.12 9.42 1.82
N ARG A 49 13.53 8.21 2.19
CA ARG A 49 14.87 7.69 1.89
C ARG A 49 14.97 7.00 0.54
N ILE A 50 13.96 6.21 0.17
CA ILE A 50 14.02 5.39 -1.05
C ILE A 50 13.87 6.24 -2.32
N THR A 51 13.26 7.44 -2.21
CA THR A 51 13.08 8.37 -3.33
C THR A 51 14.39 8.74 -4.02
N ASP A 52 15.46 8.95 -3.23
CA ASP A 52 16.78 9.35 -3.72
C ASP A 52 17.80 8.20 -3.71
N ALA A 53 17.36 6.98 -3.38
CA ALA A 53 18.22 5.81 -3.32
C ALA A 53 18.71 5.38 -4.71
N SER A 54 19.82 4.64 -4.77
CA SER A 54 20.31 4.04 -6.02
C SER A 54 19.31 3.04 -6.61
N ASP A 55 19.43 2.72 -7.89
CA ASP A 55 18.55 1.73 -8.54
C ASP A 55 18.69 0.34 -7.91
N SER A 56 19.88 -0.03 -7.42
CA SER A 56 20.08 -1.29 -6.70
C SER A 56 19.33 -1.35 -5.38
N GLU A 57 19.29 -0.24 -4.63
CA GLU A 57 18.52 -0.16 -3.37
C GLU A 57 17.02 -0.13 -3.65
N TRP A 58 16.62 0.55 -4.73
CA TRP A 58 15.24 0.55 -5.21
C TRP A 58 14.78 -0.88 -5.56
N ASP A 59 15.56 -1.61 -6.35
CA ASP A 59 15.22 -2.97 -6.77
C ASP A 59 15.17 -3.94 -5.58
N GLN A 60 16.02 -3.78 -4.56
CA GLN A 60 15.94 -4.56 -3.32
C GLN A 60 14.61 -4.40 -2.58
N VAL A 61 13.96 -3.23 -2.68
CA VAL A 61 12.67 -2.96 -2.03
C VAL A 61 11.49 -3.37 -2.91
N PHE A 62 11.55 -3.06 -4.21
CA PHE A 62 10.39 -3.14 -5.10
C PHE A 62 10.39 -4.36 -6.05
N ASP A 63 11.47 -5.16 -6.07
CA ASP A 63 11.53 -6.45 -6.79
C ASP A 63 11.65 -7.65 -5.81
N ASP A 64 11.11 -7.51 -4.61
CA ASP A 64 11.05 -8.58 -3.62
C ASP A 64 9.91 -9.57 -3.95
N ALA A 65 10.22 -10.87 -3.98
CA ALA A 65 9.27 -11.94 -4.25
C ALA A 65 8.28 -12.20 -3.10
N GLU A 66 8.69 -11.93 -1.88
CA GLU A 66 7.92 -12.14 -0.65
C GLU A 66 7.16 -10.87 -0.25
N ARG A 67 7.58 -9.69 -0.71
CA ARG A 67 6.83 -8.43 -0.56
C ARG A 67 6.62 -7.75 -1.90
N ARG A 68 5.39 -7.79 -2.39
CA ARG A 68 5.00 -7.07 -3.62
C ARG A 68 4.33 -5.75 -3.26
N ILE A 69 4.83 -4.65 -3.81
CA ILE A 69 4.32 -3.29 -3.57
C ILE A 69 3.85 -2.70 -4.91
N PHE A 70 2.66 -2.11 -4.92
CA PHE A 70 2.01 -1.58 -6.11
C PHE A 70 1.47 -0.18 -5.89
N SER A 71 1.55 0.63 -6.94
CA SER A 71 0.76 1.86 -7.02
C SER A 71 -0.67 1.52 -7.42
N VAL A 72 -1.64 2.06 -6.66
CA VAL A 72 -3.07 2.02 -6.98
C VAL A 72 -3.36 3.21 -7.86
N VAL A 73 -3.78 2.94 -9.10
CA VAL A 73 -4.13 3.99 -10.07
C VAL A 73 -5.57 3.86 -10.53
N THR A 74 -6.22 4.99 -10.77
CA THR A 74 -7.56 5.03 -11.38
C THR A 74 -7.54 4.58 -12.84
N ALA A 75 -8.72 4.36 -13.43
CA ALA A 75 -8.85 4.05 -14.85
C ALA A 75 -8.17 5.10 -15.77
N ASP A 76 -8.23 6.39 -15.41
CA ASP A 76 -7.57 7.50 -16.12
C ASP A 76 -6.08 7.68 -15.75
N GLY A 77 -5.51 6.79 -14.94
CA GLY A 77 -4.08 6.73 -14.66
C GLY A 77 -3.60 7.63 -13.52
N GLN A 78 -4.50 8.17 -12.70
CA GLN A 78 -4.13 8.97 -11.53
C GLN A 78 -3.71 8.06 -10.38
N HIS A 79 -2.55 8.35 -9.79
CA HIS A 79 -2.10 7.69 -8.56
C HIS A 79 -2.95 8.12 -7.37
N VAL A 80 -3.55 7.16 -6.66
CA VAL A 80 -4.46 7.42 -5.54
C VAL A 80 -4.01 6.76 -4.24
N GLY A 81 -3.10 5.79 -4.30
CA GLY A 81 -2.75 4.98 -3.15
C GLY A 81 -1.70 3.91 -3.43
N GLU A 82 -1.42 3.10 -2.43
CA GLU A 82 -0.49 1.97 -2.49
C GLU A 82 -1.18 0.70 -1.98
N GLY A 83 -0.90 -0.43 -2.61
CA GLY A 83 -1.27 -1.75 -2.13
C GLY A 83 -0.03 -2.63 -1.94
N GLN A 84 0.04 -3.37 -0.85
CA GLN A 84 1.10 -4.36 -0.62
C GLN A 84 0.53 -5.76 -0.37
N VAL A 85 1.27 -6.77 -0.81
CA VAL A 85 1.05 -8.18 -0.48
C VAL A 85 2.36 -8.73 0.09
N VAL A 86 2.33 -9.16 1.35
CA VAL A 86 3.45 -9.86 1.99
C VAL A 86 3.09 -11.33 2.08
N ILE A 87 3.92 -12.20 1.51
CA ILE A 87 3.63 -13.61 1.29
C ILE A 87 4.49 -14.46 2.21
N GLU A 88 3.84 -15.25 3.06
CA GLU A 88 4.48 -16.29 3.87
C GLU A 88 4.15 -17.66 3.26
N THR A 89 5.01 -18.11 2.34
CA THR A 89 4.80 -19.32 1.55
C THR A 89 4.65 -20.59 2.41
N PRO A 90 5.52 -20.85 3.41
CA PRO A 90 5.37 -21.94 4.37
C PRO A 90 3.98 -22.04 5.04
N LEU A 91 3.37 -20.91 5.38
CA LEU A 91 2.04 -20.86 6.00
C LEU A 91 0.90 -20.75 4.98
N ARG A 92 1.23 -20.55 3.70
CA ARG A 92 0.29 -20.27 2.60
C ARG A 92 -0.62 -19.10 2.94
N GLU A 93 -0.03 -17.99 3.35
CA GLU A 93 -0.81 -16.80 3.70
C GLU A 93 -0.23 -15.50 3.18
N ALA A 94 -1.09 -14.50 3.10
CA ALA A 94 -0.70 -13.14 2.81
C ALA A 94 -1.19 -12.15 3.87
N GLU A 95 -0.32 -11.22 4.26
CA GLU A 95 -0.69 -9.99 4.92
C GLU A 95 -0.89 -8.90 3.85
N LEU A 96 -2.03 -8.22 3.88
CA LEU A 96 -2.39 -7.21 2.90
C LEU A 96 -2.36 -5.81 3.52
N PHE A 97 -1.91 -4.84 2.74
CA PHE A 97 -1.87 -3.43 3.15
C PHE A 97 -2.48 -2.57 2.06
N ILE A 98 -3.27 -1.58 2.42
CA ILE A 98 -3.90 -0.66 1.47
C ILE A 98 -3.94 0.77 2.03
N LEU A 99 -3.20 1.67 1.38
CA LEU A 99 -3.18 3.09 1.68
C LEU A 99 -3.87 3.84 0.54
N ILE A 100 -4.88 4.66 0.82
CA ILE A 100 -5.40 5.64 -0.13
C ILE A 100 -5.00 7.02 0.38
N GLY A 101 -4.02 7.68 -0.23
CA GLY A 101 -3.58 8.98 0.26
C GLY A 101 -4.39 10.17 -0.27
N ARG A 102 -5.15 9.97 -1.37
CA ARG A 102 -6.09 10.98 -1.88
C ARG A 102 -7.35 11.05 -1.00
N LYS A 103 -7.31 11.93 0.01
CA LYS A 103 -8.43 12.14 0.95
C LYS A 103 -9.75 12.50 0.29
N ASP A 104 -9.72 13.23 -0.82
CA ASP A 104 -10.92 13.57 -1.60
C ASP A 104 -11.61 12.34 -2.21
N LEU A 105 -10.91 11.20 -2.30
CA LEU A 105 -11.43 9.92 -2.80
C LEU A 105 -11.77 8.92 -1.68
N TRP A 106 -11.58 9.28 -0.41
CA TRP A 106 -12.01 8.46 0.72
C TRP A 106 -13.52 8.21 0.70
N TYR A 107 -13.94 7.07 1.25
CA TYR A 107 -15.34 6.63 1.29
C TYR A 107 -16.01 6.46 -0.08
N ARG A 108 -15.24 6.42 -1.17
CA ARG A 108 -15.72 6.17 -2.55
C ARG A 108 -15.42 4.76 -3.07
N GLY A 109 -14.93 3.87 -2.21
CA GLY A 109 -14.67 2.46 -2.53
C GLY A 109 -13.31 2.15 -3.17
N PHE A 110 -12.39 3.12 -3.27
CA PHE A 110 -11.04 2.88 -3.83
C PHE A 110 -10.21 1.90 -3.01
N GLY A 111 -10.28 1.97 -1.68
CA GLY A 111 -9.62 0.99 -0.81
C GLY A 111 -10.15 -0.42 -1.03
N THR A 112 -11.48 -0.58 -1.08
CA THR A 112 -12.13 -1.87 -1.39
C THR A 112 -11.74 -2.39 -2.77
N ALA A 113 -11.76 -1.53 -3.80
CA ALA A 113 -11.39 -1.93 -5.16
C ALA A 113 -9.93 -2.39 -5.24
N GLY A 114 -9.00 -1.65 -4.62
CA GLY A 114 -7.59 -2.04 -4.53
C GLY A 114 -7.40 -3.36 -3.78
N LEU A 115 -8.07 -3.52 -2.63
CA LEU A 115 -7.98 -4.73 -1.82
C LEU A 115 -8.49 -5.98 -2.56
N VAL A 116 -9.56 -5.87 -3.36
CA VAL A 116 -10.03 -6.99 -4.21
C VAL A 116 -8.92 -7.47 -5.16
N HIS A 117 -8.17 -6.55 -5.78
CA HIS A 117 -7.04 -6.94 -6.64
C HIS A 117 -5.89 -7.57 -5.86
N LEU A 118 -5.63 -7.14 -4.62
CA LEU A 118 -4.63 -7.78 -3.75
C LEU A 118 -5.07 -9.20 -3.36
N LEU A 119 -6.36 -9.41 -3.06
CA LEU A 119 -6.94 -10.73 -2.79
C LEU A 119 -6.86 -11.64 -4.01
N ASP A 120 -7.13 -11.12 -5.21
CA ASP A 120 -6.99 -11.89 -6.46
C ASP A 120 -5.55 -12.38 -6.63
N MET A 121 -4.57 -11.53 -6.31
CA MET A 121 -3.16 -11.91 -6.35
C MET A 121 -2.84 -12.99 -5.32
N ALA A 122 -3.28 -12.84 -4.07
CA ALA A 122 -3.05 -13.83 -3.02
C ALA A 122 -3.64 -15.21 -3.38
N PHE A 123 -4.89 -15.26 -3.83
CA PHE A 123 -5.60 -16.53 -4.04
C PHE A 123 -5.43 -17.13 -5.43
N TYR A 124 -5.44 -16.33 -6.50
CA TYR A 124 -5.39 -16.85 -7.86
C TYR A 124 -3.98 -16.83 -8.47
N THR A 125 -3.15 -15.86 -8.12
CA THR A 125 -1.76 -15.82 -8.62
C THR A 125 -0.83 -16.66 -7.75
N HIS A 126 -0.92 -16.54 -6.42
CA HIS A 126 -0.02 -17.23 -5.49
C HIS A 126 -0.61 -18.50 -4.85
N ASN A 127 -1.89 -18.81 -5.08
CA ASN A 127 -2.56 -20.00 -4.55
C ASN A 127 -2.41 -20.15 -3.02
N LEU A 128 -2.49 -19.03 -2.30
CA LEU A 128 -2.45 -18.98 -0.84
C LEU A 128 -3.80 -19.45 -0.26
N HIS A 129 -3.81 -19.82 1.02
CA HIS A 129 -5.00 -20.31 1.71
C HIS A 129 -5.67 -19.25 2.58
N ARG A 130 -4.89 -18.29 3.09
CA ARG A 130 -5.36 -17.24 4.00
C ARG A 130 -4.86 -15.87 3.57
N ALA A 131 -5.70 -14.86 3.70
CA ALA A 131 -5.30 -13.47 3.63
C ALA A 131 -5.79 -12.76 4.89
N TRP A 132 -5.00 -11.85 5.44
CA TRP A 132 -5.35 -11.11 6.64
C TRP A 132 -4.80 -9.68 6.58
N VAL A 133 -5.34 -8.83 7.45
CA VAL A 133 -4.93 -7.44 7.66
C VAL A 133 -4.86 -7.20 9.16
N ASP A 134 -3.99 -6.30 9.60
CA ASP A 134 -3.98 -5.77 10.96
C ASP A 134 -4.41 -4.31 10.93
N VAL A 135 -5.54 -4.01 11.55
CA VAL A 135 -6.16 -2.69 11.55
C VAL A 135 -6.45 -2.29 12.99
N PRO A 136 -5.95 -1.14 13.47
CA PRO A 136 -6.22 -0.70 14.83
C PRO A 136 -7.71 -0.42 15.01
N GLU A 137 -8.27 -0.78 16.17
CA GLU A 137 -9.71 -0.69 16.46
C GLU A 137 -10.30 0.73 16.28
N TYR A 138 -9.48 1.78 16.43
CA TYR A 138 -9.92 3.16 16.24
C TYR A 138 -10.06 3.56 14.77
N ASN A 139 -9.48 2.80 13.83
CA ASN A 139 -9.59 3.05 12.39
C ASN A 139 -10.86 2.40 11.82
N LEU A 140 -12.01 2.82 12.36
CA LEU A 140 -13.33 2.32 11.96
C LEU A 140 -13.61 2.37 10.45
N PRO A 141 -13.14 3.38 9.68
CA PRO A 141 -13.30 3.36 8.22
C PRO A 141 -12.66 2.17 7.49
N ALA A 142 -11.65 1.55 8.09
CA ALA A 142 -10.90 0.43 7.50
C ALA A 142 -11.39 -0.96 7.96
N ILE A 143 -12.33 -1.02 8.92
CA ILE A 143 -12.94 -2.25 9.47
C ILE A 143 -14.28 -2.51 8.78
#